data_AF-J9RVC4-F1
#
_entry.id   AF-J9RVC4-F1
#
_cell.length_a   1.000
_cell.length_b   1.000
_cell.length_c   1.000
_cell.angle_alpha   90.00
_cell.angle_beta   90.00
_cell.angle_gamma   90.00
#
_symmetry.space_group_name_H-M   'P 1'
#
loop_
_entity.id
_entity.type
_entity.pdbx_description
1 polymer ?
#
loop_
_entity_poly.entity_id
_entity_poly.type
_entity_poly.pdbx_seq_one_letter_code
_entity_poly.pdbx_strand_id
1 'polypeptide(L)'
;SSLPHKALSDEDTARANWIKQLNAPLEEIDPEIADIIELEKARQWKGLELIPSENFTSVSVMQAVGSVMTNKYSEGYPGARYYGGN
;
A
#
# COMPACT_ATOMS: atom_id res chain seq x y z
N SER A 1 23.96 -30.88 22.10
CA SER A 1 24.83 -29.69 21.98
C SER A 1 23.98 -28.58 21.38
N SER A 2 23.29 -27.84 22.23
CA SER A 2 22.44 -26.72 21.83
C SER A 2 23.34 -25.51 21.54
N LEU A 3 23.48 -25.16 20.27
CA LEU A 3 24.15 -23.92 19.87
C LEU A 3 23.36 -22.73 20.48
N PRO A 4 24.03 -21.74 21.07
CA PRO A 4 23.35 -20.57 21.56
C PRO A 4 22.77 -19.80 20.37
N HIS A 5 21.48 -19.47 20.45
CA HIS A 5 20.82 -18.54 19.54
C HIS A 5 21.59 -17.21 19.66
N LYS A 6 22.44 -16.89 18.68
CA LYS A 6 23.20 -15.65 18.68
C LYS A 6 22.19 -14.51 18.55
N ALA A 7 22.11 -13.64 19.55
CA ALA A 7 21.28 -12.44 19.50
C ALA A 7 21.64 -11.64 18.23
N LEU A 8 20.62 -11.18 17.50
CA LEU A 8 20.80 -10.32 16.33
C LEU A 8 21.52 -9.03 16.75
N SER A 9 22.36 -8.50 15.87
CA SER A 9 22.97 -7.20 16.11
C SER A 9 21.89 -6.09 16.09
N ASP A 10 22.20 -4.93 16.66
CA ASP A 10 21.28 -3.78 16.67
C ASP A 10 20.95 -3.32 15.23
N GLU A 11 21.93 -3.40 14.30
CA GLU A 11 21.73 -3.09 12.88
C GLU A 11 20.81 -4.11 12.18
N ASP A 12 21.00 -5.40 12.45
CA ASP A 12 20.14 -6.46 11.89
C ASP A 12 18.69 -6.31 12.39
N THR A 13 18.54 -5.90 13.64
CA THR A 13 17.24 -5.63 14.27
C THR A 13 16.57 -4.41 13.64
N ALA A 14 17.30 -3.30 13.46
CA ALA A 14 16.78 -2.11 12.81
C ALA A 14 16.34 -2.37 11.37
N ARG A 15 17.15 -3.12 10.60
CA ARG A 15 16.81 -3.53 9.24
C ARG A 15 15.56 -4.40 9.22
N ALA A 16 15.46 -5.39 10.11
CA ALA A 16 14.29 -6.25 10.19
C ALA A 16 13.01 -5.44 10.49
N ASN A 17 13.12 -4.43 11.36
CA ASN A 17 11.99 -3.60 11.76
C ASN A 17 11.43 -2.75 10.61
N TRP A 18 12.26 -2.02 9.86
CA TRP A 18 11.72 -1.22 8.74
C TRP A 18 11.20 -2.11 7.61
N ILE A 19 11.81 -3.28 7.37
CA ILE A 19 11.33 -4.20 6.34
C ILE A 19 9.96 -4.74 6.74
N LYS A 20 9.80 -5.09 8.02
CA LYS A 20 8.51 -5.47 8.57
C LYS A 20 7.50 -4.34 8.38
N GLN A 21 7.87 -3.10 8.70
CA GLN A 21 6.99 -1.95 8.56
C GLN A 21 6.48 -1.76 7.13
N LEU A 22 7.35 -1.85 6.12
CA LEU A 22 7.00 -1.64 4.71
C LEU A 22 6.10 -2.74 4.11
N ASN A 23 6.02 -3.91 4.74
CA ASN A 23 5.25 -5.06 4.23
C ASN A 23 4.06 -5.43 5.11
N ALA A 24 3.88 -4.76 6.25
CA ALA A 24 2.76 -5.00 7.14
C ALA A 24 1.46 -4.44 6.53
N PRO A 25 0.31 -5.07 6.84
CA PRO A 25 -0.99 -4.59 6.38
C PRO A 25 -1.33 -3.23 7.03
N LEU A 26 -2.20 -2.45 6.37
CA LEU A 26 -2.56 -1.11 6.83
C LEU A 26 -3.15 -1.14 8.24
N GLU A 27 -3.92 -2.17 8.58
CA GLU A 27 -4.56 -2.35 9.88
C GLU A 27 -3.54 -2.55 11.03
N GLU A 28 -2.34 -3.04 10.73
CA GLU A 28 -1.24 -3.15 11.71
C GLU A 28 -0.43 -1.86 11.79
N ILE A 29 -0.19 -1.19 10.65
CA ILE A 29 0.62 0.03 10.57
C ILE A 29 -0.12 1.26 11.08
N ASP A 30 -1.38 1.41 10.67
CA ASP A 30 -2.22 2.57 10.95
C ASP A 30 -3.70 2.15 11.09
N PRO A 31 -4.09 1.64 12.28
CA PRO A 31 -5.47 1.22 12.54
C PRO A 31 -6.47 2.39 12.54
N GLU A 32 -6.02 3.63 12.76
CA GLU A 32 -6.88 4.81 12.73
C GLU A 32 -7.33 5.10 11.29
N ILE A 33 -6.39 5.10 10.33
CA ILE A 33 -6.73 5.25 8.91
C ILE A 33 -7.56 4.07 8.40
N ALA A 34 -7.26 2.85 8.84
CA ALA A 34 -8.06 1.68 8.48
C ALA A 34 -9.53 1.84 8.93
N ASP A 35 -9.76 2.31 10.17
CA ASP A 35 -11.11 2.54 10.70
C ASP A 35 -11.85 3.63 9.90
N ILE A 36 -11.16 4.73 9.54
CA ILE A 36 -11.74 5.80 8.71
C ILE A 36 -12.22 5.24 7.36
N ILE A 37 -11.44 4.35 6.72
CA ILE A 37 -11.82 3.71 5.45
C ILE A 37 -13.04 2.81 5.64
N GLU A 38 -13.11 2.03 6.72
CA GLU A 38 -14.27 1.18 7.02
C GLU A 38 -15.54 2.00 7.31
N LEU A 39 -15.41 3.12 8.01
CA LEU A 39 -16.51 4.06 8.23
C LEU A 39 -17.02 4.66 6.91
N GLU A 40 -16.13 5.03 5.98
CA GLU A 40 -16.52 5.53 4.66
C GLU A 40 -17.17 4.44 3.79
N LYS A 41 -16.67 3.21 3.82
CA LYS A 41 -17.33 2.07 3.16
C LYS A 41 -18.75 1.88 3.68
N ALA A 42 -18.94 1.97 5.00
CA ALA A 42 -20.26 1.86 5.61
C ALA A 42 -21.18 3.04 5.23
N ARG A 43 -20.64 4.26 5.09
CA ARG A 43 -21.39 5.43 4.62
C ARG A 43 -21.90 5.21 3.20
N GLN A 44 -20.99 4.84 2.28
CA GLN A 44 -21.31 4.57 0.87
C GLN A 44 -22.32 3.43 0.70
N TRP A 45 -22.24 2.40 1.53
CA TRP A 45 -23.17 1.27 1.47
C TRP A 45 -24.59 1.63 1.92
N LYS A 46 -24.72 2.52 2.92
CA LYS A 46 -26.02 2.87 3.53
C LYS A 46 -26.71 4.04 2.81
N GLY A 47 -25.98 4.85 2.07
CA GLY A 47 -26.49 6.05 1.43
C GLY A 47 -27.13 5.80 0.05
N LEU A 48 -28.07 6.68 -0.32
CA LEU A 48 -28.52 6.84 -1.70
C LEU A 48 -27.67 7.94 -2.34
N GLU A 49 -26.58 7.56 -2.99
CA GLU A 49 -25.65 8.51 -3.61
C GLU A 49 -26.22 9.02 -4.94
N LEU A 50 -26.79 10.23 -4.94
CA LEU A 50 -27.48 10.85 -6.08
C LEU A 50 -26.65 11.93 -6.80
N ILE A 51 -25.36 12.06 -6.46
CA ILE A 51 -24.48 13.01 -7.11
C ILE A 51 -24.14 12.46 -8.50
N PRO A 52 -24.52 13.14 -9.60
CA PRO A 52 -24.47 12.57 -10.95
C PRO A 52 -23.05 12.34 -11.48
N SER A 53 -22.05 12.95 -10.86
CA SER A 53 -20.64 12.80 -11.21
C SER A 53 -19.90 11.78 -10.36
N GLU A 54 -20.51 11.27 -9.29
CA GLU A 54 -19.91 10.22 -8.46
C GLU A 54 -20.24 8.83 -9.01
N ASN A 55 -19.39 7.84 -8.67
CA ASN A 55 -19.56 6.47 -9.11
C ASN A 55 -18.80 5.50 -8.20
N PHE A 56 -19.16 4.22 -8.26
CA PHE A 56 -18.43 3.13 -7.60
C PHE A 56 -17.59 2.39 -8.64
N THR A 57 -16.27 2.48 -8.50
CA THR A 57 -15.35 1.77 -9.41
C THR A 57 -15.28 0.27 -9.08
N SER A 58 -14.72 -0.53 -10.00
CA SER A 58 -14.55 -1.96 -9.75
C SER A 58 -13.35 -2.26 -8.85
N VAL A 59 -13.39 -3.40 -8.17
CA VAL A 59 -12.27 -3.91 -7.37
C VAL A 59 -11.01 -4.10 -8.23
N SER A 60 -11.16 -4.55 -9.47
CA SER A 60 -10.03 -4.72 -10.41
C SER A 60 -9.32 -3.40 -10.72
N VAL A 61 -10.03 -2.28 -10.82
CA VAL A 61 -9.41 -0.96 -11.00
C VAL A 61 -8.66 -0.54 -9.73
N MET A 62 -9.27 -0.70 -8.54
CA MET A 62 -8.63 -0.35 -7.27
C MET A 62 -7.34 -1.16 -7.04
N GLN A 63 -7.34 -2.46 -7.38
CA GLN A 63 -6.15 -3.31 -7.30
C GLN A 63 -5.01 -2.81 -8.19
N ALA A 64 -5.32 -2.36 -9.42
CA ALA A 64 -4.31 -1.80 -10.31
C ALA A 64 -3.77 -0.45 -9.80
N VAL A 65 -4.64 0.41 -9.28
CA VAL A 65 -4.28 1.72 -8.69
C VAL A 65 -3.36 1.54 -7.46
N GLY A 66 -3.66 0.57 -6.59
CA GLY A 66 -2.85 0.26 -5.41
C GLY A 66 -1.62 -0.64 -5.68
N SER A 67 -1.20 -0.80 -6.93
CA SER A 67 -0.09 -1.69 -7.29
C SER A 67 1.28 -1.01 -7.23
N VAL A 68 2.34 -1.82 -7.30
CA VAL A 68 3.74 -1.37 -7.34
C VAL A 68 4.09 -0.49 -8.57
N MET A 69 3.17 -0.32 -9.52
CA MET A 69 3.32 0.64 -10.62
C MET A 69 3.59 2.06 -10.11
N THR A 70 3.12 2.40 -8.91
CA THR A 70 3.39 3.68 -8.23
C THR A 70 4.89 3.97 -8.02
N ASN A 71 5.72 2.94 -7.98
CA ASN A 71 7.15 3.08 -7.70
C ASN A 71 7.95 3.64 -8.90
N LYS A 72 7.39 3.61 -10.12
CA LYS A 72 8.16 3.88 -11.33
C LYS A 72 8.09 5.34 -11.77
N TYR A 73 9.26 5.96 -11.83
CA TYR A 73 9.44 7.23 -12.51
C TYR A 73 9.59 7.03 -14.03
N SER A 74 8.74 7.67 -14.84
CA SER A 74 8.57 7.35 -16.26
C SER A 74 8.39 8.57 -17.18
N GLU A 75 9.06 9.69 -16.91
CA GLU A 75 8.98 10.89 -17.77
C GLU A 75 9.29 10.62 -19.24
N GLY A 76 8.61 11.36 -20.13
CA GLY A 76 8.64 11.19 -21.58
C GLY A 76 7.42 10.43 -22.10
N TYR A 77 7.57 9.76 -23.23
CA TYR A 77 6.54 8.94 -23.86
C TYR A 77 6.99 7.47 -23.99
N PRO A 78 6.08 6.50 -24.21
CA PRO A 78 6.47 5.14 -24.58
C PRO A 78 7.44 5.14 -25.76
N GLY A 79 8.57 4.44 -25.62
CA GLY A 79 9.65 4.43 -26.63
C GLY A 79 10.55 5.69 -26.64
N ALA A 80 10.22 6.72 -25.86
CA ALA A 80 10.97 7.98 -25.76
C ALA A 80 10.99 8.46 -24.29
N ARG A 81 11.48 7.61 -23.39
CA ARG A 81 11.61 7.92 -21.96
C ARG A 81 12.99 8.52 -21.67
N TYR A 82 13.04 9.45 -20.71
CA TYR A 82 14.31 10.00 -20.23
C TYR A 82 15.06 9.01 -19.32
N TYR A 83 14.32 8.13 -18.64
CA TYR A 83 14.87 7.14 -17.71
C TYR A 83 14.68 5.71 -18.23
N GLY A 84 15.66 4.85 -17.96
CA GLY A 84 15.59 3.41 -18.26
C GLY A 84 14.65 2.62 -17.35
N GLY A 85 14.52 1.32 -17.64
CA GLY A 85 13.68 0.38 -16.88
C GLY A 85 12.17 0.56 -17.07
N ASN A 86 11.75 1.18 -18.18
CA ASN A 86 10.36 1.37 -18.60
C ASN A 86 10.02 0.48 -19.79
#